data_AF-A0A924H3I2-F1
#
_entry.id   AF-A0A924H3I2-F1
#
_cell.length_a   1.000
_cell.length_b   1.000
_cell.length_c   1.000
_cell.angle_alpha   90.00
_cell.angle_beta   90.00
_cell.angle_gamma   90.00
#
_symmetry.space_group_name_H-M   'P 1'
#
loop_
_entity.id
_entity.type
_entity.pdbx_description
1 polymer ?
#
loop_
_entity_poly.entity_id
_entity_poly.type
_entity_poly.pdbx_seq_one_letter_code
_entity_poly.pdbx_strand_id
1 'polypeptide(L)'
;MDQEIINASEIIKNGGIILYPTDTIWGIGCDATNPDAVAKIYKLKQRTETQSMICLMNGEKMMYNVFKEIPEVAWQILDLSENPTTLILDNPRNVAAN
;
A
#
# COMPACT_ATOMS: atom_id res chain seq x y z
N MET A 1 -0.89 -16.60 -16.34
CA MET A 1 -0.98 -15.86 -15.06
C MET A 1 0.15 -14.84 -14.96
N ASP A 2 1.39 -15.26 -15.20
CA ASP A 2 2.57 -14.37 -15.14
C ASP A 2 2.49 -13.15 -16.08
N GLN A 3 1.95 -13.32 -17.30
CA GLN A 3 1.78 -12.20 -18.22
C GLN A 3 0.85 -11.10 -17.68
N GLU A 4 -0.24 -11.47 -17.02
CA GLU A 4 -1.17 -10.48 -16.46
C GLU A 4 -0.56 -9.73 -15.27
N ILE A 5 0.25 -10.43 -14.47
CA ILE A 5 1.01 -9.81 -13.38
C ILE A 5 2.03 -8.82 -13.94
N ILE A 6 2.72 -9.19 -15.03
CA ILE A 6 3.67 -8.29 -15.73
C ILE A 6 2.94 -7.06 -16.25
N ASN A 7 1.82 -7.24 -16.95
CA ASN A 7 1.01 -6.14 -17.48
C ASN A 7 0.54 -5.20 -16.36
N ALA A 8 0.03 -5.74 -15.24
CA ALA A 8 -0.38 -4.95 -14.08
C ALA A 8 0.80 -4.20 -13.44
N SER A 9 1.97 -4.83 -13.37
CA SER A 9 3.20 -4.19 -12.87
C SER A 9 3.60 -2.99 -13.73
N GLU A 10 3.52 -3.12 -15.05
CA GLU A 10 3.81 -2.02 -15.98
C GLU A 10 2.79 -0.87 -15.84
N ILE A 11 1.50 -1.19 -15.68
CA ILE A 11 0.46 -0.19 -15.42
C ILE A 11 0.80 0.61 -14.15
N ILE A 12 1.15 -0.07 -13.05
CA ILE A 12 1.51 0.60 -11.79
C ILE A 12 2.75 1.49 -11.97
N LYS A 13 3.82 0.97 -12.60
CA LYS A 13 5.07 1.72 -12.86
C LYS A 13 4.84 2.99 -13.68
N ASN A 14 3.87 2.96 -14.59
CA ASN A 14 3.50 4.10 -15.42
C ASN A 14 2.47 5.04 -14.72
N GLY A 15 2.28 4.92 -13.41
CA GLY A 15 1.36 5.75 -12.63
C GLY A 15 -0.12 5.45 -12.87
N GLY A 16 -0.43 4.27 -13.39
CA GLY A 16 -1.79 3.76 -13.53
C GLY A 16 -2.37 3.22 -12.23
N ILE A 17 -3.63 2.83 -12.29
CA ILE A 17 -4.36 2.20 -11.19
C ILE A 17 -4.78 0.79 -11.62
N ILE A 18 -4.82 -0.14 -10.67
CA ILE A 18 -5.27 -1.52 -10.91
C ILE A 18 -6.38 -1.90 -9.91
N LEU A 19 -7.22 -2.84 -10.33
CA LEU A 19 -8.17 -3.54 -9.47
C LEU A 19 -7.60 -4.95 -9.23
N TYR A 20 -7.51 -5.38 -7.98
CA TYR A 20 -6.93 -6.67 -7.62
C TYR A 20 -7.69 -7.34 -6.45
N PRO A 21 -7.78 -8.67 -6.44
CA PRO A 21 -8.37 -9.39 -5.32
C PRO A 21 -7.42 -9.37 -4.11
N THR A 22 -8.00 -9.36 -2.92
CA THR A 22 -7.28 -9.67 -1.66
C THR A 22 -8.04 -10.76 -0.92
N ASP A 23 -7.47 -11.25 0.18
CA ASP A 23 -8.10 -12.16 1.12
C ASP A 23 -9.26 -11.52 1.93
N THR A 24 -9.40 -10.19 1.90
CA THR A 24 -10.49 -9.47 2.56
C THR A 24 -11.54 -8.97 1.57
N ILE A 25 -11.19 -7.99 0.74
CA ILE A 25 -12.06 -7.35 -0.26
C ILE A 25 -11.27 -7.01 -1.54
N TRP A 26 -11.95 -6.62 -2.61
CA TRP A 26 -11.26 -6.07 -3.77
C TRP A 26 -10.58 -4.74 -3.46
N GLY A 27 -9.31 -4.64 -3.86
CA GLY A 27 -8.49 -3.44 -3.71
C GLY A 27 -8.40 -2.65 -5.02
N ILE A 28 -8.45 -1.33 -4.93
CA ILE A 28 -8.01 -0.42 -6.00
C ILE A 28 -6.68 0.15 -5.55
N GLY A 29 -5.63 -0.07 -6.33
CA GLY A 29 -4.25 0.26 -5.93
C GLY A 29 -3.46 0.95 -7.02
N CYS A 30 -2.37 1.57 -6.60
CA CYS A 30 -1.40 2.24 -7.45
C CYS A 30 -0.04 2.23 -6.73
N ASP A 31 0.97 2.89 -7.31
CA ASP A 31 2.24 3.11 -6.62
C ASP A 31 2.05 4.11 -5.47
N ALA A 32 2.19 3.64 -4.23
CA ALA A 32 2.03 4.44 -3.01
C ALA A 32 3.10 5.55 -2.87
N THR A 33 4.18 5.50 -3.65
CA THR A 33 5.23 6.53 -3.67
C THR A 33 4.95 7.64 -4.69
N ASN A 34 3.95 7.46 -5.56
CA ASN A 34 3.61 8.37 -6.64
C ASN A 34 2.37 9.22 -6.30
N PRO A 35 2.52 10.51 -5.98
CA PRO A 35 1.40 11.36 -5.58
C PRO A 35 0.34 11.55 -6.66
N ASP A 36 0.74 11.58 -7.94
CA ASP A 36 -0.21 11.70 -9.06
C ASP A 36 -1.08 10.45 -9.20
N ALA A 37 -0.50 9.28 -8.94
CA ALA A 37 -1.24 8.02 -8.98
C ALA A 37 -2.20 7.91 -7.79
N VAL A 38 -1.79 8.35 -6.60
CA VAL A 38 -2.64 8.41 -5.41
C VAL A 38 -3.81 9.39 -5.61
N ALA A 39 -3.55 10.56 -6.20
CA ALA A 39 -4.58 11.55 -6.53
C ALA A 39 -5.65 10.98 -7.50
N LYS A 40 -5.26 10.11 -8.44
CA LYS A 40 -6.21 9.40 -9.31
C LYS A 40 -7.17 8.51 -8.51
N ILE A 41 -6.69 7.83 -7.46
CA ILE A 41 -7.54 7.01 -6.59
C ILE A 41 -8.51 7.89 -5.79
N TYR A 42 -8.05 8.99 -5.19
CA TYR A 42 -8.94 9.93 -4.48
C TYR A 42 -10.04 10.46 -5.40
N LYS A 43 -9.66 10.89 -6.61
CA LYS A 43 -10.60 11.37 -7.64
C LYS A 43 -11.59 10.29 -8.06
N LEU A 44 -11.12 9.06 -8.32
CA LEU A 44 -11.97 7.94 -8.72
C LEU A 44 -12.99 7.57 -7.63
N LYS A 45 -12.53 7.50 -6.37
CA LYS A 45 -13.38 7.13 -5.23
C LYS A 45 -14.22 8.29 -4.69
N GLN A 46 -14.06 9.50 -5.23
CA GLN A 46 -14.70 10.72 -4.74
C GLN A 46 -14.44 10.95 -3.25
N ARG A 47 -13.21 10.69 -2.80
CA ARG A 47 -12.77 10.81 -1.41
C ARG A 47 -11.97 12.10 -1.23
N THR A 48 -12.06 12.67 -0.03
CA THR A 48 -11.18 13.78 0.36
C THR A 48 -9.79 13.24 0.72
N GLU A 49 -8.75 14.02 0.44
CA GLU A 49 -7.34 13.69 0.73
C GLU A 49 -7.06 13.50 2.24
N THR A 50 -7.98 13.94 3.09
CA THR A 50 -7.93 13.67 4.54
C THR A 50 -8.22 12.22 4.92
N GLN A 51 -8.70 11.39 4.00
CA GLN A 51 -9.04 9.99 4.26
C GLN A 51 -7.88 9.07 3.89
N SER A 52 -7.13 8.64 4.90
CA SER A 52 -5.97 7.76 4.73
C SER A 52 -6.28 6.48 3.93
N MET A 53 -5.28 6.03 3.18
CA MET A 53 -5.26 4.73 2.51
C MET A 53 -4.24 3.81 3.16
N ILE A 54 -4.44 2.50 3.03
CA ILE A 54 -3.47 1.50 3.48
C ILE A 54 -2.40 1.30 2.40
N CYS A 55 -1.16 1.06 2.81
CA CYS A 55 -0.07 0.66 1.93
C CYS A 55 0.17 -0.84 2.08
N LEU A 56 0.06 -1.60 0.99
CA LEU A 56 0.41 -3.01 0.98
C LEU A 56 1.93 -3.16 0.79
N MET A 57 2.56 -3.94 1.66
CA MET A 57 4.02 -4.12 1.67
C MET A 57 4.39 -5.58 1.53
N ASN A 58 5.45 -5.86 0.77
CA ASN A 58 5.98 -7.21 0.62
C ASN A 58 7.24 -7.40 1.47
N GLY A 59 7.02 -7.70 2.75
CA GLY A 59 8.06 -8.08 3.71
C GLY A 59 8.84 -6.92 4.35
N GLU A 60 9.74 -7.30 5.27
CA GLU A 60 10.42 -6.39 6.19
C GLU A 60 11.24 -5.30 5.49
N LYS A 61 11.88 -5.63 4.37
CA LYS A 61 12.71 -4.67 3.62
C LYS A 61 11.91 -3.44 3.18
N MET A 62 10.65 -3.64 2.78
CA MET A 62 9.78 -2.53 2.40
C MET A 62 9.33 -1.75 3.63
N MET A 63 9.04 -2.43 4.75
CA MET A 63 8.74 -1.75 6.01
C MET A 63 9.88 -0.83 6.45
N TYR A 64 11.14 -1.27 6.40
CA TYR A 64 12.29 -0.41 6.72
C TYR A 64 12.52 0.72 5.70
N ASN A 65 12.05 0.55 4.45
CA ASN A 65 12.08 1.63 3.48
C ASN A 65 11.08 2.75 3.85
N VAL A 66 9.96 2.40 4.46
CA VAL A 66 8.89 3.34 4.85
C VAL A 66 9.03 3.84 6.28
N PHE A 67 9.52 3.04 7.21
CA PHE A 67 9.66 3.39 8.62
C PHE A 67 11.11 3.24 9.06
N LYS A 68 11.67 4.27 9.68
CA LYS A 68 13.07 4.23 10.15
C LYS A 68 13.22 3.35 11.39
N GLU A 69 12.26 3.45 12.31
CA GLU A 69 12.24 2.73 13.57
C GLU A 69 10.88 2.02 13.67
N ILE A 70 10.91 0.71 13.87
CA ILE A 70 9.71 -0.12 13.99
C ILE A 70 9.77 -0.76 15.38
N PRO A 71 8.78 -0.51 16.26
CA PRO A 71 8.76 -1.12 17.59
C PRO A 71 8.76 -2.64 17.53
N GLU A 72 9.44 -3.30 18.47
CA GLU A 72 9.47 -4.78 18.54
C GLU A 72 8.06 -5.39 18.62
N VAL A 73 7.16 -4.74 19.35
CA VAL A 73 5.76 -5.16 19.46
C VAL A 73 5.03 -5.20 18.11
N ALA A 74 5.42 -4.37 17.13
CA ALA A 74 4.83 -4.41 15.79
C ALA A 74 5.18 -5.72 15.08
N TRP A 75 6.42 -6.18 15.21
CA TRP A 75 6.86 -7.49 14.67
C TRP A 75 6.16 -8.64 15.37
N GLN A 76 6.08 -8.58 16.71
CA GLN A 76 5.36 -9.60 17.49
C GLN A 76 3.88 -9.69 17.09
N ILE A 77 3.22 -8.56 16.84
CA ILE A 77 1.84 -8.55 16.33
C ILE A 77 1.77 -9.21 14.96
N LEU A 78 2.64 -8.86 14.01
CA LEU A 78 2.64 -9.46 12.68
C LEU A 78 2.87 -10.98 12.73
N ASP A 79 3.80 -11.44 13.55
CA ASP A 79 4.14 -12.86 13.67
C ASP A 79 3.04 -13.70 14.34
N LEU A 80 2.32 -13.12 15.32
CA LEU A 80 1.28 -13.79 16.08
C LEU A 80 -0.13 -13.64 15.48
N SER A 81 -0.29 -12.80 14.46
CA SER A 81 -1.61 -12.54 13.86
C SER A 81 -2.07 -13.73 13.01
N GLU A 82 -3.18 -14.35 13.40
CA GLU A 82 -3.82 -15.42 12.63
C GLU A 82 -4.77 -14.91 11.53
N ASN A 83 -5.07 -13.60 11.52
CA ASN A 83 -6.01 -12.96 10.59
C ASN A 83 -5.36 -11.77 9.87
N PRO A 84 -5.89 -11.32 8.71
CA PRO A 84 -5.39 -10.15 7.99
C PRO A 84 -5.35 -8.92 8.91
N THR A 85 -4.14 -8.41 9.17
CA THR A 85 -3.89 -7.38 10.17
C THR A 85 -3.21 -6.17 9.54
N THR A 86 -3.73 -4.98 9.87
CA THR A 86 -3.15 -3.69 9.44
C THR A 86 -2.57 -2.99 10.66
N LEU A 87 -1.31 -2.57 10.56
CA LEU A 87 -0.65 -1.77 11.59
C LEU A 87 -0.73 -0.28 11.26
N ILE A 88 -0.92 0.53 12.30
CA ILE A 88 -0.76 1.99 12.22
C ILE A 88 0.57 2.31 12.91
N LEU A 89 1.49 2.89 12.15
CA LEU A 89 2.83 3.26 12.60
C LEU A 89 3.08 4.74 12.28
N ASP A 90 3.85 5.39 13.14
CA ASP A 90 4.13 6.81 13.04
C ASP A 90 5.29 7.12 12.08
N ASN A 91 5.30 8.36 11.57
CA ASN A 91 6.40 8.94 10.79
C ASN A 91 6.81 8.11 9.55
N PRO A 92 5.88 7.80 8.63
CA PRO A 92 6.24 7.17 7.36
C PRO A 92 7.11 8.10 6.52
N ARG A 93 8.01 7.52 5.73
CA ARG A 93 8.83 8.17 4.69
C ARG A 93 8.66 7.42 3.37
N ASN A 94 9.11 8.03 2.27
CA ASN A 94 9.10 7.41 0.94
C ASN A 94 7.71 6.94 0.49
N VAL A 95 6.66 7.65 0.91
CA VAL A 95 5.28 7.49 0.46
C VAL A 95 4.75 8.86 0.02
N ALA A 96 3.71 8.88 -0.79
CA ALA A 96 3.09 10.13 -1.22
C ALA A 96 2.52 10.93 -0.03
N ALA A 97 2.56 12.26 -0.13
CA ALA A 97 2.20 13.18 0.97
C ALA A 97 0.72 13.62 0.97
N ASN A 98 -0.05 13.21 -0.03
CA ASN A 98 -1.46 13.57 -0.24
C ASN A 98 -2.45 12.55 0.33
#